data_AF-A0A6P0T0N8-F1
#
_entry.id   AF-A0A6P0T0N8-F1
#
_cell.length_a   1.000
_cell.length_b   1.000
_cell.length_c   1.000
_cell.angle_alpha   90.00
_cell.angle_beta   90.00
_cell.angle_gamma   90.00
#
_symmetry.space_group_name_H-M   'P 1'
#
loop_
_entity.id
_entity.type
_entity.pdbx_description
1 polymer ?
#
loop_
_entity_poly.entity_id
_entity_poly.type
_entity_poly.pdbx_seq_one_letter_code
_entity_poly.pdbx_strand_id
1 'polypeptide(L)'
;KLFPYPPHPCMPEVELMSHHAQAMLATSLKALADLDAIAGQTVKKLDDTVDDAYDQVYQTLASQRDIKGVVEPILLLGLVIRHLERMADHATNIGQRVSYIVTGQRSGVTPGR
;
A
#
# COMPACT_ATOMS: atom_id res chain seq x y z
N LYS A 1 -3.42 20.51 -16.04
CA LYS A 1 -2.96 19.20 -15.50
C LYS A 1 -2.10 19.49 -14.28
N LEU A 2 -2.21 18.72 -13.20
CA LEU A 2 -1.39 18.93 -11.98
C LEU A 2 0.11 18.80 -12.25
N PHE A 3 0.49 18.03 -13.28
CA PHE A 3 1.87 17.85 -13.72
C PHE A 3 2.00 18.07 -15.23
N PRO A 4 3.14 18.63 -15.70
CA PRO A 4 3.40 18.87 -17.12
C PRO A 4 3.90 17.63 -17.88
N TYR A 5 4.01 16.47 -17.24
CA TYR A 5 4.63 15.27 -17.80
C TYR A 5 3.62 14.30 -18.44
N PRO A 6 4.03 13.52 -19.46
CA PRO A 6 3.23 12.41 -19.95
C PRO A 6 3.12 11.30 -18.89
N PRO A 7 2.04 10.49 -18.92
CA PRO A 7 1.91 9.35 -18.02
C PRO A 7 3.04 8.35 -18.25
N HIS A 8 3.57 7.81 -17.16
CA HIS A 8 4.60 6.77 -17.22
C HIS A 8 3.98 5.41 -17.61
N PRO A 9 4.71 4.51 -18.30
CA PRO A 9 4.18 3.19 -18.66
C PRO A 9 3.70 2.35 -17.48
N CYS A 10 4.24 2.58 -16.27
CA CYS A 10 3.86 1.86 -15.05
C CYS A 10 2.62 2.43 -14.34
N MET A 11 1.91 3.39 -14.95
CA MET A 11 0.72 3.99 -14.35
C MET A 11 -0.40 2.96 -14.05
N PRO A 12 -0.68 1.95 -14.90
CA PRO A 12 -1.68 0.93 -14.59
C PRO A 12 -1.38 0.17 -13.29
N GLU A 13 -0.12 -0.15 -13.03
CA GLU A 13 0.32 -0.82 -11.80
C GLU A 13 0.18 0.08 -10.58
N VAL A 14 0.47 1.38 -10.72
CA VAL A 14 0.25 2.37 -9.66
C VAL A 14 -1.24 2.54 -9.35
N GLU A 15 -2.10 2.55 -10.36
CA GLU A 15 -3.56 2.59 -10.18
C GLU A 15 -4.07 1.35 -9.45
N LEU A 16 -3.59 0.16 -9.83
CA LEU A 16 -3.91 -1.09 -9.15
C LEU A 16 -3.48 -1.06 -7.68
N MET A 17 -2.24 -0.64 -7.40
CA MET A 17 -1.74 -0.47 -6.03
C MET A 17 -2.60 0.50 -5.23
N SER A 18 -3.05 1.59 -5.86
CA SER A 18 -3.94 2.57 -5.22
C SER A 18 -5.29 1.96 -4.85
N HIS A 19 -5.89 1.18 -5.75
CA HIS A 19 -7.15 0.49 -5.47
C HIS A 19 -7.03 -0.51 -4.32
N HIS A 20 -5.92 -1.27 -4.25
CA HIS A 20 -5.69 -2.18 -3.14
C HIS A 20 -5.50 -1.45 -1.81
N ALA A 21 -4.69 -0.39 -1.75
CA ALA A 21 -4.51 0.41 -0.55
C ALA A 21 -5.84 1.04 -0.06
N GLN A 22 -6.68 1.51 -0.99
CA GLN A 22 -8.03 2.02 -0.66
C GLN A 22 -8.95 0.91 -0.11
N ALA A 23 -8.94 -0.27 -0.73
CA ALA A 23 -9.72 -1.41 -0.27
C ALA A 23 -9.30 -1.88 1.13
N MET A 24 -8.00 -1.89 1.41
CA MET A 24 -7.46 -2.18 2.75
C MET A 24 -7.94 -1.17 3.78
N LEU A 25 -7.84 0.12 3.47
CA LEU A 25 -8.32 1.19 4.35
C LEU A 25 -9.82 1.01 4.64
N ALA A 26 -10.64 0.85 3.61
CA ALA A 26 -12.08 0.64 3.76
C ALA A 26 -12.39 -0.59 4.63
N THR A 27 -11.70 -1.71 4.39
CA THR A 27 -11.85 -2.95 5.16
C THR A 27 -11.45 -2.76 6.63
N SER A 28 -10.34 -2.08 6.89
CA SER A 28 -9.87 -1.79 8.25
C SER A 28 -10.83 -0.89 9.03
N LEU A 29 -11.43 0.11 8.37
CA LEU A 29 -12.41 1.00 8.97
C LEU A 29 -13.73 0.28 9.24
N LYS A 30 -14.16 -0.59 8.32
CA LYS A 30 -15.35 -1.42 8.51
C LYS A 30 -15.18 -2.38 9.68
N ALA A 31 -14.02 -3.02 9.77
CA ALA A 31 -13.66 -3.88 10.88
C ALA A 31 -13.69 -3.16 12.23
N LEU A 32 -13.17 -1.93 12.27
CA LEU A 32 -13.21 -1.10 13.46
C LEU A 32 -14.64 -0.75 13.87
N ALA A 33 -15.49 -0.39 12.91
CA ALA A 33 -16.89 -0.06 13.17
C ALA A 33 -17.68 -1.27 13.70
N ASP A 34 -17.42 -2.47 13.18
CA ASP A 34 -18.15 -3.69 13.50
C ASP A 34 -17.50 -4.50 14.64
N LEU A 35 -16.31 -4.10 15.12
CA LEU A 35 -15.47 -4.86 16.06
C LEU A 35 -15.25 -6.32 15.60
N ASP A 36 -14.85 -6.47 14.34
CA ASP A 36 -14.59 -7.78 13.73
C ASP A 36 -13.20 -8.31 14.10
N ALA A 37 -13.15 -9.39 14.90
CA ALA A 37 -11.92 -10.05 15.31
C ALA A 37 -11.10 -10.66 14.15
N ILE A 38 -11.75 -11.03 13.04
CA ILE A 38 -11.11 -11.75 11.93
C ILE A 38 -10.45 -10.77 10.95
N ALA A 39 -10.88 -9.50 10.97
CA ALA A 39 -10.43 -8.49 10.04
C ALA A 39 -8.91 -8.30 9.97
N GLY A 40 -8.18 -8.48 11.07
CA GLY A 40 -6.71 -8.41 11.06
C GLY A 40 -6.08 -9.41 10.09
N GLN A 41 -6.67 -10.61 9.93
CA GLN A 41 -6.21 -11.60 8.96
C GLN A 41 -6.60 -11.22 7.53
N THR A 42 -7.81 -10.68 7.35
CA THR A 42 -8.29 -10.24 6.03
C THR A 42 -7.44 -9.10 5.49
N VAL A 43 -7.17 -8.07 6.31
CA VAL A 43 -6.33 -6.93 5.92
C VAL A 43 -4.90 -7.39 5.63
N LYS A 44 -4.34 -8.30 6.42
CA LYS A 44 -3.00 -8.86 6.18
C LYS A 44 -2.87 -9.56 4.81
N LYS A 45 -3.90 -10.30 4.37
CA LYS A 45 -3.86 -10.93 3.03
C LYS A 45 -3.89 -9.92 1.89
N LEU A 46 -4.52 -8.77 2.10
CA LEU A 46 -4.55 -7.68 1.13
C LEU A 46 -3.22 -6.91 1.09
N ASP A 47 -2.52 -6.83 2.24
CA ASP A 47 -1.19 -6.23 2.40
C ASP A 47 -0.16 -6.88 1.46
N ASP A 48 -0.14 -8.22 1.40
CA ASP A 48 0.74 -8.98 0.49
C ASP A 48 0.58 -8.53 -0.99
N THR A 49 -0.65 -8.17 -1.40
CA THR A 49 -0.92 -7.69 -2.76
C THR A 49 -0.38 -6.28 -3.01
N VAL A 50 -0.40 -5.42 -1.99
CA VAL A 50 0.18 -4.07 -2.08
C VAL A 50 1.70 -4.12 -2.09
N ASP A 51 2.28 -5.01 -1.28
CA ASP A 51 3.72 -5.27 -1.24
C ASP A 51 4.26 -5.73 -2.59
N ASP A 52 3.63 -6.73 -3.19
CA ASP A 52 4.02 -7.25 -4.51
C ASP A 52 3.92 -6.15 -5.59
N ALA A 53 2.86 -5.34 -5.56
CA ALA A 53 2.68 -4.23 -6.48
C ALA A 53 3.73 -3.12 -6.26
N TYR A 54 4.07 -2.82 -5.00
CA TYR A 54 5.13 -1.87 -4.67
C TYR A 54 6.47 -2.33 -5.25
N ASP A 55 6.84 -3.59 -5.03
CA ASP A 55 8.10 -4.15 -5.51
C ASP A 55 8.18 -4.12 -7.04
N GLN A 56 7.09 -4.48 -7.73
CA GLN A 56 7.03 -4.42 -9.20
C GLN A 56 7.23 -3.00 -9.73
N VAL A 57 6.53 -2.00 -9.16
CA VAL A 57 6.67 -0.61 -9.61
C VAL A 57 8.05 -0.06 -9.23
N TYR A 58 8.53 -0.34 -8.03
CA TYR A 58 9.86 0.06 -7.57
C TYR A 58 10.94 -0.47 -8.51
N GLN A 59 10.93 -1.75 -8.85
CA GLN A 59 11.90 -2.33 -9.79
C GLN A 59 11.78 -1.70 -11.18
N THR A 60 10.56 -1.40 -11.65
CA THR A 60 10.34 -0.73 -12.94
C THR A 60 10.92 0.69 -12.97
N LEU A 61 10.87 1.42 -11.85
CA LEU A 61 11.46 2.76 -11.73
C LEU A 61 12.98 2.70 -11.51
N ALA A 62 13.46 1.78 -10.67
CA ALA A 62 14.86 1.68 -10.26
C ALA A 62 15.77 1.05 -11.34
N SER A 63 15.22 0.18 -12.19
CA SER A 63 15.97 -0.48 -13.26
C SER A 63 16.14 0.37 -14.52
N GLN A 64 15.56 1.58 -14.56
CA GLN A 64 15.68 2.47 -15.72
C GLN A 64 17.13 2.85 -15.99
N ARG A 65 17.52 2.71 -17.26
CA ARG A 65 18.81 3.14 -17.81
C ARG A 65 18.56 4.24 -18.82
N ASP A 66 19.58 5.06 -19.05
CA ASP A 66 19.58 6.08 -20.11
C ASP A 66 18.39 7.05 -20.07
N ILE A 67 17.99 7.48 -18.86
CA ILE A 67 16.88 8.43 -18.64
C ILE A 67 17.17 9.72 -19.40
N LYS A 68 16.35 10.01 -20.43
CA LYS A 68 16.44 11.25 -21.21
C LYS A 68 15.53 12.32 -20.59
N GLY A 69 16.07 13.52 -20.37
CA GLY A 69 15.31 14.64 -19.82
C GLY A 69 15.38 14.72 -18.31
N VAL A 70 14.34 15.27 -17.67
CA VAL A 70 14.30 15.51 -16.22
C VAL A 70 13.86 14.26 -15.46
N VAL A 71 14.52 13.99 -14.33
CA VAL A 71 14.26 12.81 -13.49
C VAL A 71 13.06 12.99 -12.54
N GLU A 72 12.57 14.23 -12.40
CA GLU A 72 11.50 14.61 -11.48
C GLU A 72 10.24 13.72 -11.54
N PRO A 73 9.71 13.31 -12.71
CA PRO A 73 8.52 12.46 -12.77
C PRO A 73 8.71 11.09 -12.11
N ILE A 74 9.91 10.53 -12.22
CA ILE A 74 10.28 9.24 -11.61
C ILE A 74 10.36 9.40 -10.09
N LEU A 75 10.94 10.51 -9.60
CA LEU A 75 10.99 10.82 -8.17
C LEU A 75 9.59 11.00 -7.59
N LEU A 76 8.73 11.74 -8.28
CA LEU A 76 7.34 11.93 -7.87
C LEU A 76 6.57 10.61 -7.83
N LEU A 77 6.76 9.72 -8.81
CA LEU A 77 6.17 8.37 -8.77
C LEU A 77 6.70 7.52 -7.62
N GLY A 78 8.00 7.60 -7.31
CA GLY A 78 8.59 6.95 -6.15
C GLY A 78 7.94 7.41 -4.83
N LEU A 79 7.63 8.70 -4.71
CA LEU A 79 6.88 9.22 -3.56
C LEU A 79 5.44 8.72 -3.53
N VAL A 80 4.76 8.64 -4.68
CA VAL A 80 3.39 8.13 -4.78
C VAL A 80 3.32 6.69 -4.26
N ILE A 81 4.15 5.77 -4.79
CA ILE A 81 4.09 4.36 -4.37
C ILE A 81 4.44 4.20 -2.89
N ARG A 82 5.38 5.00 -2.37
CA ARG A 82 5.70 5.02 -0.94
C ARG A 82 4.53 5.48 -0.08
N HIS A 83 3.77 6.47 -0.53
CA HIS A 83 2.59 6.92 0.20
C HIS A 83 1.45 5.90 0.16
N LEU A 84 1.29 5.16 -0.94
CA LEU A 84 0.33 4.07 -1.04
C LEU A 84 0.68 2.90 -0.12
N GLU A 85 1.95 2.50 -0.06
CA GLU A 85 2.43 1.46 0.86
C GLU A 85 2.19 1.86 2.33
N ARG A 86 2.52 3.10 2.71
CA ARG A 86 2.22 3.62 4.06
C ARG A 86 0.72 3.61 4.40
N MET A 87 -0.15 3.83 3.43
CA MET A 87 -1.60 3.73 3.64
C MET A 87 -2.02 2.28 3.93
N ALA A 88 -1.47 1.31 3.21
CA ALA A 88 -1.69 -0.12 3.44
C ALA A 88 -1.20 -0.54 4.83
N ASP A 89 0.02 -0.14 5.20
CA ASP A 89 0.62 -0.35 6.51
C ASP A 89 -0.28 0.18 7.65
N HIS A 90 -0.82 1.39 7.49
CA HIS A 90 -1.74 1.98 8.47
C HIS A 90 -3.06 1.20 8.56
N ALA A 91 -3.60 0.71 7.44
CA ALA A 91 -4.78 -0.15 7.44
C ALA A 91 -4.51 -1.48 8.16
N THR A 92 -3.37 -2.12 7.91
CA THR A 92 -2.93 -3.35 8.61
C THR A 92 -2.84 -3.12 10.11
N ASN A 93 -2.24 -2.01 10.53
CA ASN A 93 -2.16 -1.63 11.94
C ASN A 93 -3.55 -1.44 12.58
N ILE A 94 -4.52 -0.84 11.87
CA ILE A 94 -5.89 -0.71 12.36
C ILE A 94 -6.52 -2.09 12.54
N GLY A 95 -6.45 -2.97 11.54
CA GLY A 95 -7.01 -4.32 11.62
C GLY A 95 -6.43 -5.17 12.76
N GLN A 96 -5.12 -5.10 12.98
CA GLN A 96 -4.46 -5.77 14.11
C GLN A 96 -4.94 -5.24 15.47
N ARG A 97 -5.12 -3.92 15.60
CA ARG A 97 -5.64 -3.31 16.83
C ARG A 97 -7.09 -3.72 17.10
N VAL A 98 -7.93 -3.80 16.08
CA VAL A 98 -9.32 -4.29 16.21
C VAL A 98 -9.31 -5.74 16.72
N SER A 99 -8.53 -6.62 16.10
CA SER A 99 -8.38 -8.01 16.55
C SER A 99 -7.97 -8.08 18.03
N TYR A 100 -7.01 -7.24 18.44
CA TYR A 100 -6.59 -7.16 19.84
C TYR A 100 -7.70 -6.67 20.78
N ILE A 101 -8.44 -5.62 20.39
CA ILE A 101 -9.55 -5.08 21.19
C ILE A 101 -10.62 -6.13 21.45
N VAL A 102 -10.92 -6.97 20.45
CA VAL A 102 -11.99 -7.98 20.54
C VAL A 102 -11.54 -9.24 21.29
N THR A 103 -10.31 -9.70 21.05
CA THR A 103 -9.84 -11.00 21.55
C THR A 103 -8.98 -10.90 22.82
N GLY A 104 -8.42 -9.73 23.11
CA GLY A 104 -7.39 -9.55 24.14
C GLY A 104 -6.03 -10.17 23.79
N GLN A 105 -5.87 -10.77 22.60
CA GLN A 105 -4.66 -11.45 22.17
C GLN A 105 -3.97 -10.66 21.06
N ARG A 106 -2.64 -10.47 21.20
CA ARG A 106 -1.86 -9.80 20.18
C ARG A 106 -1.61 -10.78 19.04
N SER A 107 -2.33 -10.61 17.93
CA SER A 107 -2.04 -11.35 16.69
C SER A 107 -0.61 -11.04 16.27
N GLY A 108 0.17 -12.09 15.96
CA GLY A 108 1.63 -12.09 15.86
C GLY A 108 2.28 -10.82 15.30
N VAL A 109 3.18 -10.26 16.13
CA VAL A 109 4.23 -9.32 15.71
C VAL A 109 5.06 -10.01 14.64
N THR A 110 5.07 -9.51 13.41
CA THR A 110 6.23 -9.74 12.54
C THR A 110 7.32 -8.78 13.03
N PRO A 111 8.46 -9.25 13.55
CA PRO A 111 9.54 -8.35 13.92
C PRO A 111 10.23 -7.87 12.64
N GLY A 112 10.24 -6.56 12.42
CA GLY A 112 11.11 -5.91 11.43
C GLY A 112 10.57 -5.89 10.01
N ARG A 113 9.87 -4.81 9.67
CA ARG A 113 10.33 -3.93 8.59
C ARG A 113 10.85 -2.66 9.24
#